data_AF-A0A0F5PVW5-F1
#
_entry.id   AF-A0A0F5PVW5-F1
#
_cell.length_a   1.000
_cell.length_b   1.000
_cell.length_c   1.000
_cell.angle_alpha   90.00
_cell.angle_beta   90.00
_cell.angle_gamma   90.00
#
_symmetry.space_group_name_H-M   'P 1'
#
loop_
_entity.id
_entity.type
_entity.pdbx_description
1 polymer ?
#
loop_
_entity_poly.entity_id
_entity_poly.type
_entity_poly.pdbx_seq_one_letter_code
_entity_poly.pdbx_strand_id
1 'polypeptide(L)' 'MIKNSEVAERLRQTAYFLWEHDGRPEGRAFDYWLRAKDKLLRQIAYDKWLAEGTPVDRADENWREATGEIGDK' A
#
# COMPACT_ATOMS: atom_id res chain seq x y z
N MET A 1 7.85 -0.86 -13.16
CA MET A 1 6.99 0.25 -12.69
C MET A 1 5.58 -0.01 -13.19
N ILE A 2 4.63 -0.25 -12.30
CA ILE A 2 3.21 -0.38 -12.69
C ILE A 2 2.76 0.99 -13.24
N LYS A 3 2.18 1.02 -14.43
CA LYS A 3 1.73 2.27 -15.04
C LYS A 3 0.53 2.81 -14.27
N ASN A 4 0.38 4.14 -14.23
CA ASN A 4 -0.75 4.80 -13.57
C ASN A 4 -2.11 4.25 -14.07
N SER A 5 -2.17 3.84 -15.34
CA SER A 5 -3.32 3.18 -15.97
C SER A 5 -3.68 1.81 -15.37
N GLU A 6 -2.69 1.00 -14.99
CA GLU A 6 -2.94 -0.33 -14.41
C GLU A 6 -3.43 -0.22 -12.96
N VAL A 7 -2.92 0.76 -12.21
CA VAL A 7 -3.40 1.10 -10.86
C VAL A 7 -4.86 1.57 -10.93
N ALA A 8 -5.18 2.44 -11.87
CA ALA A 8 -6.55 2.92 -12.08
C ALA A 8 -7.51 1.77 -12.43
N GLU A 9 -7.08 0.82 -13.25
CA GLU A 9 -7.90 -0.34 -13.63
C GLU A 9 -8.15 -1.28 -12.45
N ARG A 10 -7.11 -1.63 -11.69
CA ARG A 10 -7.26 -2.43 -10.46
C ARG A 10 -8.16 -1.74 -9.43
N LEU A 11 -8.08 -0.42 -9.33
CA LEU A 11 -8.95 0.37 -8.45
C LEU A 11 -10.42 0.23 -8.86
N ARG A 12 -10.74 0.36 -10.16
CA ARG A 12 -12.12 0.19 -10.66
C ARG A 12 -12.66 -1.20 -10.35
N GLN A 13 -11.87 -2.23 -10.68
CA GLN A 13 -12.28 -3.62 -10.51
C GLN A 13 -12.53 -3.94 -9.04
N THR A 14 -11.66 -3.46 -8.15
CA THR A 14 -11.83 -3.65 -6.70
C THR A 14 -13.07 -2.91 -6.18
N ALA A 15 -13.30 -1.66 -6.61
CA ALA A 15 -14.46 -0.89 -6.21
C ALA A 15 -15.77 -1.54 -6.70
N TYR A 16 -15.79 -1.98 -7.96
CA TYR A 16 -16.93 -2.68 -8.55
C TYR A 16 -17.22 -4.00 -7.84
N PHE A 17 -16.20 -4.81 -7.58
CA PHE A 17 -16.35 -6.08 -6.88
C PHE A 17 -16.94 -5.90 -5.47
N LEU A 18 -16.43 -4.92 -4.71
CA LEU A 18 -16.95 -4.64 -3.36
C LEU A 18 -18.39 -4.13 -3.39
N TRP A 19 -18.72 -3.27 -4.35
CA TRP A 19 -20.08 -2.74 -4.52
C TRP A 19 -21.07 -3.82 -4.97
N GLU A 20 -20.67 -4.68 -5.91
CA GLU A 20 -21.49 -5.79 -6.39
C GLU A 20 -21.74 -6.82 -5.28
N HIS A 21 -20.70 -7.16 -4.52
CA HIS A 21 -20.78 -8.11 -3.41
C HIS A 21 -21.76 -7.65 -2.32
N ASP A 22 -21.85 -6.34 -2.09
CA ASP A 22 -22.76 -5.75 -1.09
C ASP A 22 -24.19 -5.51 -1.63
N GLY A 23 -24.52 -6.08 -2.80
CA GLY A 23 -25.86 -6.03 -3.39
C GLY A 23 -26.15 -4.79 -4.23
N ARG A 24 -25.13 -4.12 -4.75
CA ARG A 24 -25.24 -2.91 -5.60
C ARG A 24 -26.05 -1.78 -4.95
N PRO A 25 -25.73 -1.37 -3.71
CA PRO A 25 -26.47 -0.31 -3.04
C PRO A 25 -26.32 1.02 -3.79
N GLU A 26 -27.46 1.63 -4.12
CA GLU A 26 -27.51 2.92 -4.79
C GLU A 26 -27.00 4.04 -3.86
N GLY A 27 -26.41 5.08 -4.45
CA GLY A 27 -25.89 6.24 -3.72
C GLY A 27 -24.60 6.00 -2.91
N ARG A 28 -24.18 4.75 -2.69
CA ARG A 28 -22.97 4.41 -1.91
C ARG A 28 -21.75 4.07 -2.76
N ALA A 29 -21.85 4.14 -4.09
CA ALA A 29 -20.75 3.77 -5.00
C ALA A 29 -19.42 4.45 -4.64
N PHE A 30 -19.46 5.74 -4.27
CA PHE A 30 -18.27 6.51 -3.90
C PHE A 30 -17.53 5.93 -2.67
N ASP A 31 -18.25 5.42 -1.68
CA ASP A 31 -17.66 4.82 -0.48
C ASP A 31 -16.84 3.57 -0.85
N TYR A 32 -17.31 2.77 -1.81
CA TYR A 32 -16.57 1.59 -2.30
C TYR A 32 -15.32 1.99 -3.08
N TRP A 33 -15.35 3.10 -3.82
CA TRP A 33 -14.16 3.65 -4.47
C TRP A 33 -13.08 4.05 -3.46
N LEU A 34 -13.47 4.71 -2.36
CA LEU A 34 -12.54 5.07 -1.28
C LEU A 34 -11.96 3.81 -0.62
N ARG A 35 -12.81 2.83 -0.27
CA ARG A 35 -12.37 1.55 0.31
C ARG A 35 -11.42 0.78 -0.60
N ALA A 36 -11.70 0.77 -1.91
CA ALA A 36 -10.84 0.14 -2.90
C ALA A 36 -9.47 0.84 -3.00
N LYS A 37 -9.46 2.17 -2.92
CA LYS A 37 -8.22 2.97 -2.92
C LYS A 37 -7.33 2.60 -1.74
N ASP A 38 -7.90 2.54 -0.54
CA ASP A 38 -7.14 2.23 0.68
C ASP A 38 -6.59 0.80 0.65
N LYS A 39 -7.40 -0.17 0.18
CA LYS A 39 -6.94 -1.56 -0.01
C LYS A 39 -5.78 -1.64 -0.99
N LEU A 40 -5.89 -0.98 -2.15
CA LEU A 40 -4.86 -1.01 -3.19
C LEU A 40 -3.57 -0.32 -2.74
N LEU A 41 -3.66 0.81 -2.05
CA LEU A 41 -2.49 1.50 -1.49
C LEU A 41 -1.76 0.63 -0.48
N ARG A 42 -2.50 -0.05 0.42
CA ARG A 42 -1.90 -0.97 1.39
C ARG A 42 -1.21 -2.15 0.71
N GLN A 43 -1.82 -2.71 -0.34
CA GLN A 43 -1.21 -3.79 -1.12
C GLN A 43 0.09 -3.34 -1.79
N ILE A 44 0.08 -2.18 -2.46
CA ILE A 44 1.28 -1.65 -3.13
C ILE A 44 2.40 -1.37 -2.11
N ALA A 45 2.07 -0.81 -0.96
CA ALA A 45 3.03 -0.57 0.11
C ALA A 45 3.63 -1.89 0.65
N TYR A 46 2.78 -2.90 0.84
CA TYR A 46 3.20 -4.22 1.28
C TYR A 46 4.07 -4.94 0.24
N ASP A 47 3.68 -4.92 -1.04
CA ASP A 47 4.45 -5.51 -2.14
C ASP A 47 5.83 -4.85 -2.27
N LYS A 48 5.88 -3.52 -2.09
CA LYS A 48 7.14 -2.76 -2.07
C LYS A 48 8.02 -3.19 -0.89
N TRP A 49 7.45 -3.27 0.32
CA TRP A 49 8.17 -3.73 1.50
C TRP A 49 8.69 -5.17 1.36
N LEU A 50 7.92 -6.06 0.74
CA LEU A 50 8.33 -7.43 0.46
C LEU A 50 9.45 -7.47 -0.60
N ALA A 51 9.35 -6.68 -1.66
CA ALA A 51 10.36 -6.58 -2.71
C ALA A 51 11.69 -5.99 -2.20
N GLU A 52 11.64 -5.13 -1.18
CA GLU A 52 12.82 -4.59 -0.48
C GLU A 52 13.46 -5.61 0.48
N GLY A 53 12.95 -6.85 0.52
CA GLY A 53 13.57 -7.96 1.23
C GLY A 53 13.15 -8.09 2.69
N THR A 54 11.98 -7.54 3.09
CA THR A 54 11.43 -7.69 4.45
C THR A 54 12.48 -7.33 5.54
N PRO A 55 12.89 -6.05 5.65
CA PRO A 55 13.88 -5.65 6.65
C PRO A 55 13.24 -5.65 8.05
N VAL A 56 13.07 -6.84 8.63
CA VAL A 56 12.69 -7.04 10.04
C VAL A 56 13.92 -6.94 10.94
N ASP A 57 15.11 -7.27 10.44
CA ASP A 57 16.37 -7.30 11.20
C ASP A 57 17.25 -6.04 11.08
N ARG A 58 16.88 -5.06 10.23
CA ARG A 58 17.67 -3.82 10.05
C ARG A 58 17.26 -2.67 10.97
N ALA A 59 16.30 -2.88 11.86
CA ALA A 59 15.96 -1.86 12.86
C ALA A 59 17.18 -1.56 13.74
N ASP A 60 17.90 -2.58 14.21
CA ASP A 60 19.09 -2.43 15.05
C ASP A 60 20.34 -1.95 14.29
N GLU A 61 20.52 -2.35 13.02
CA GLU A 61 21.63 -1.85 12.19
C GLU A 61 21.51 -0.35 11.90
N ASN A 62 20.30 0.15 11.60
CA ASN A 62 20.06 1.58 11.40
C ASN A 62 20.31 2.41 12.66
N TRP A 63 20.05 1.85 13.85
CA TRP A 63 20.40 2.49 15.12
C TRP A 63 21.92 2.54 15.34
N ARG A 64 22.65 1.46 15.03
CA ARG A 64 24.11 1.41 15.19
C ARG A 64 24.83 2.37 14.24
N GLU A 65 24.43 2.45 12.97
CA GLU A 65 25.02 3.40 12.01
C GLU A 65 24.71 4.86 12.40
N ALA A 66 23.48 5.15 12.86
CA ALA A 66 23.11 6.50 13.33
C ALA A 66 23.85 6.93 14.60
N THR A 67 24.20 6.01 15.50
CA THR A 67 24.99 6.30 16.71
C THR A 67 26.50 6.33 16.48
N GLY A 68 26.99 5.81 15.35
CA GLY A 68 28.42 5.80 15.00
C GLY A 68 28.92 7.12 14.40
N GLU A 69 28.03 7.95 13.84
CA GLU A 69 28.41 9.26 13.27
C GLU A 69 28.35 10.42 14.28
N ILE A 70 27.81 10.21 15.48
CA ILE A 70 27.78 11.22 16.55
C ILE A 70 28.76 10.81 17.65
N GLY A 71 30.05 10.84 17.35
CA GLY A 71 31.08 10.75 18.38
C GLY A 71 32.37 10.10 17.95
N ASP A 72 33.13 10.77 17.08
CA ASP A 72 34.53 11.08 17.39
C ASP A 72 35.04 12.14 16.40
N LYS A 73 35.12 13.39 16.87
CA LYS A 73 36.05 14.39 16.34
C LYS A 73 36.75 15.05 17.52
#